data_AF-A0A7T3FYR8-F1
#
_entry.id   AF-A0A7T3FYR8-F1
#
_cell.length_a   1.000
_cell.length_b   1.000
_cell.length_c   1.000
_cell.angle_alpha   90.00
_cell.angle_beta   90.00
_cell.angle_gamma   90.00
#
_symmetry.space_group_name_H-M   'P 1'
#
loop_
_entity.id
_entity.type
_entity.pdbx_description
1 polymer ?
#
loop_
_entity_poly.entity_id
_entity_poly.type
_entity_poly.pdbx_seq_one_letter_code
_entity_poly.pdbx_strand_id
1 'polypeptide(L)' 'MGTKQVRLDESVYERIKRQKFDGETFSEAIDRLTDGYTLLDFAADLEGGPSAEERRAAIDAAEDAQREEMERLRE' A
#
# COMPACT_ATOMS: atom_id res chain seq x y z
N MET A 1 11.09 -14.74 7.59
CA MET A 1 12.19 -14.44 6.66
C MET A 1 13.40 -13.99 7.46
N GLY A 2 14.59 -14.46 7.13
CA GLY A 2 15.80 -14.09 7.88
C GLY A 2 16.21 -12.64 7.59
N THR A 3 16.57 -11.89 8.62
CA THR A 3 17.14 -10.55 8.45
C THR A 3 18.61 -10.64 8.06
N LYS A 4 19.05 -9.74 7.16
CA LYS A 4 20.46 -9.58 6.80
C LYS A 4 20.93 -8.23 7.33
N GLN A 5 22.16 -8.18 7.82
CA GLN A 5 22.81 -6.93 8.20
C GLN A 5 23.79 -6.53 7.10
N VAL A 6 23.72 -5.28 6.66
CA VAL A 6 24.61 -4.72 5.63
C VAL A 6 25.14 -3.38 6.13
N ARG A 7 26.34 -2.99 5.68
CA ARG A 7 26.89 -1.66 5.92
C ARG A 7 26.54 -0.77 4.74
N LEU A 8 26.11 0.45 5.03
CA LEU A 8 25.78 1.47 4.05
C LEU A 8 26.78 2.61 4.18
N ASP A 9 27.16 3.19 3.05
CA ASP A 9 27.85 4.47 3.04
C ASP A 9 26.91 5.57 3.55
N GLU A 10 27.48 6.59 4.18
CA GLU A 10 26.73 7.72 4.76
C GLU A 10 25.82 8.40 3.72
N SER A 11 26.31 8.55 2.48
CA SER A 11 25.53 9.14 1.39
C SER A 11 24.31 8.32 1.01
N VAL A 12 24.40 6.99 1.07
CA VAL A 12 23.30 6.06 0.81
C VAL A 12 22.30 6.10 1.95
N TYR A 13 22.78 6.11 3.19
CA TYR A 13 21.94 6.26 4.38
C TYR A 13 21.11 7.54 4.31
N GLU A 14 21.74 8.68 4.05
CA GLU A 14 21.07 9.98 3.96
C GLU A 14 20.08 10.04 2.78
N ARG A 15 20.38 9.37 1.66
CA ARG A 15 19.44 9.25 0.54
C ARG A 15 18.19 8.45 0.90
N ILE A 16 18.33 7.35 1.63
CA ILE A 16 17.19 6.55 2.09
C ILE A 16 16.38 7.34 3.10
N LYS A 17 17.04 7.98 4.07
CA LYS A 17 16.41 8.82 5.10
C LYS A 17 15.54 9.93 4.52
N ARG A 18 15.96 10.58 3.43
CA ARG A 18 15.18 11.63 2.74
C ARG A 18 13.92 11.12 2.03
N GLN A 19 13.90 9.84 1.65
CA GLN A 19 12.77 9.22 0.94
C GLN A 19 11.85 8.42 1.85
N LYS A 20 12.23 8.29 3.13
CA LYS A 20 11.48 7.55 4.14
C LYS A 20 10.25 8.35 4.57
N PHE A 21 9.11 7.68 4.68
CA PHE A 21 7.90 8.29 5.22
C PHE A 21 7.89 8.34 6.75
N ASP A 22 7.04 9.21 7.30
CA ASP A 22 6.82 9.27 8.74
C ASP A 22 6.20 7.95 9.24
N GLY A 23 6.73 7.42 10.35
CA GLY A 23 6.31 6.12 10.90
C GLY A 23 6.88 4.88 10.21
N GLU A 24 7.46 4.99 9.02
CA GLU A 24 8.13 3.87 8.31
C GLU A 24 9.43 3.46 9.05
N THR A 25 9.94 2.25 8.85
CA THR A 25 11.29 1.83 9.24
C THR A 25 12.26 1.93 8.06
N PHE A 26 13.57 1.86 8.32
CA PHE A 26 14.54 1.81 7.22
C PHE A 26 14.40 0.56 6.35
N SER A 27 14.06 -0.59 6.96
CA SER A 27 13.85 -1.83 6.22
C SER A 27 12.65 -1.72 5.29
N GLU A 28 11.53 -1.16 5.76
CA GLU A 28 10.34 -0.93 4.92
C GLU A 28 10.61 0.07 3.79
N ALA A 29 11.35 1.15 4.09
CA ALA A 29 11.73 2.11 3.07
C ALA A 29 12.63 1.48 2.00
N ILE A 30 13.58 0.62 2.40
CA ILE A 30 14.42 -0.11 1.44
C ILE A 30 13.55 -1.05 0.60
N ASP A 31 12.69 -1.85 1.24
CA ASP A 31 11.82 -2.79 0.56
C ASP A 31 11.01 -2.08 -0.54
N ARG A 32 10.32 -0.98 -0.18
CA ARG A 32 9.57 -0.12 -1.12
C ARG A 32 10.43 0.50 -2.22
N LEU A 33 11.64 0.97 -1.90
CA LEU A 33 12.52 1.61 -2.88
C LEU A 33 13.17 0.59 -3.84
N THR A 34 13.26 -0.66 -3.42
CA THR A 34 13.78 -1.77 -4.24
C THR A 34 12.71 -2.66 -4.82
N ASP A 35 11.45 -2.41 -4.46
CA ASP A 35 10.32 -3.16 -4.98
C ASP A 35 10.29 -3.00 -6.51
N GLY A 36 10.18 -4.14 -7.19
CA GLY A 36 10.09 -4.18 -8.65
C GLY A 36 8.72 -3.74 -9.15
N TYR A 37 7.75 -3.60 -8.26
CA TYR A 37 6.40 -3.21 -8.60
C TYR A 37 6.31 -1.71 -8.92
N THR A 38 6.15 -1.40 -10.21
CA THR A 38 6.05 -0.03 -10.70
C THR A 38 4.58 0.41 -10.84
N LEU A 39 4.36 1.72 -11.01
CA LEU A 39 3.03 2.23 -11.37
C LEU A 39 2.52 1.69 -12.72
N LEU A 40 3.42 1.24 -13.61
CA LEU A 40 3.03 0.58 -14.86
C LEU A 40 2.54 -0.84 -14.61
N ASP A 41 3.17 -1.58 -13.71
CA ASP A 41 2.70 -2.91 -13.30
C ASP A 41 1.33 -2.80 -12.62
N PHE A 42 1.16 -1.79 -11.75
CA PHE A 42 -0.14 -1.45 -11.20
C PHE A 42 -1.19 -1.15 -12.28
N ALA A 43 -0.86 -0.31 -13.27
CA ALA A 43 -1.80 0.00 -14.34
C ALA A 43 -2.16 -1.25 -15.19
N ALA A 44 -1.18 -2.12 -15.47
CA ALA A 44 -1.39 -3.36 -16.19
C ALA A 44 -2.31 -4.33 -15.42
N ASP A 45 -2.17 -4.43 -14.10
CA ASP A 45 -3.06 -5.24 -13.26
C ASP A 45 -4.51 -4.71 -13.23
N LEU A 46 -4.70 -3.41 -13.53
CA LEU A 46 -6.02 -2.79 -13.62
C LEU A 46 -6.65 -2.93 -15.01
N GLU A 47 -5.87 -3.22 -16.06
CA GLU A 47 -6.38 -3.37 -17.42
C GLU A 47 -7.39 -4.52 -17.51
N GLY A 48 -8.55 -4.26 -18.13
CA GLY A 48 -9.64 -5.23 -18.25
C GLY A 48 -10.43 -5.47 -16.95
N GLY A 49 -10.03 -4.83 -15.85
CA GLY A 49 -10.80 -4.81 -14.60
C GLY A 49 -11.95 -3.78 -14.64
N PRO A 50 -12.79 -3.76 -13.59
CA PRO A 50 -13.86 -2.77 -13.46
C PRO A 50 -13.32 -1.34 -13.51
N SER A 51 -14.10 -0.42 -14.05
CA SER A 51 -13.79 1.01 -14.06
C SER A 51 -13.66 1.58 -12.65
N ALA A 52 -13.11 2.79 -12.54
CA ALA A 52 -12.99 3.48 -11.25
C ALA A 52 -14.37 3.72 -10.60
N GLU A 53 -15.39 4.04 -11.39
CA GLU A 53 -16.76 4.25 -10.91
C GLU A 53 -17.39 2.94 -10.38
N GLU A 54 -17.22 1.83 -11.09
CA GLU A 54 -17.72 0.52 -10.65
C GLU A 54 -17.05 0.06 -9.34
N ARG A 55 -15.74 0.30 -9.20
CA ARG A 55 -15.03 0.02 -7.94
C ARG A 55 -15.53 0.90 -6.81
N ARG A 56 -15.80 2.19 -7.09
CA ARG A 56 -16.37 3.12 -6.10
C ARG A 56 -17.72 2.62 -5.60
N ALA A 57 -18.62 2.30 -6.54
CA ALA A 57 -19.95 1.81 -6.23
C ALA A 57 -19.91 0.50 -5.41
N ALA A 58 -18.95 -0.39 -5.71
CA ALA A 58 -18.77 -1.63 -4.94
C ALA A 58 -18.31 -1.36 -3.49
N ILE A 59 -17.43 -0.39 -3.27
CA ILE A 59 -17.02 0.03 -1.93
C ILE A 59 -18.21 0.63 -1.18
N ASP A 60 -18.93 1.57 -1.80
CA ASP A 60 -20.07 2.24 -1.17
C ASP A 60 -21.16 1.23 -0.77
N ALA A 61 -21.47 0.27 -1.65
CA ALA A 61 -22.43 -0.79 -1.37
C ALA A 61 -21.99 -1.71 -0.22
N ALA A 62 -20.69 -2.02 -0.13
CA ALA A 62 -20.15 -2.82 0.97
C ALA A 62 -20.23 -2.07 2.31
N GLU A 63 -19.94 -0.76 2.31
CA GLU A 63 -20.07 0.07 3.51
C GLU A 63 -21.53 0.20 3.97
N ASP A 64 -22.47 0.37 3.04
CA ASP A 64 -23.92 0.42 3.35
C ASP A 64 -24.38 -0.90 3.97
N ALA A 65 -24.04 -2.03 3.37
CA ALA A 65 -24.38 -3.35 3.91
C ALA A 65 -23.80 -3.56 5.32
N GLN A 66 -22.57 -3.10 5.57
CA GLN A 66 -21.95 -3.15 6.89
C GLN A 66 -22.70 -2.27 7.90
N ARG A 67 -23.10 -1.05 7.51
CA ARG A 67 -23.88 -0.15 8.38
C ARG A 67 -25.22 -0.80 8.79
N GLU A 68 -25.94 -1.35 7.83
CA GLU A 68 -27.22 -2.04 8.09
C GLU A 68 -27.06 -3.26 9.01
N GLU A 69 -25.99 -4.04 8.86
CA GLU A 69 -25.68 -5.15 9.76
C GLU A 69 -25.40 -4.66 11.19
N MET A 70 -24.62 -3.59 11.33
CA MET A 70 -24.30 -3.01 12.64
C MET A 70 -25.52 -2.41 13.33
N GLU A 71 -26.48 -1.85 12.58
CA GLU A 71 -27.76 -1.37 13.12
C GLU A 71 -28.62 -2.53 13.61
N ARG A 72 -28.73 -3.62 12.84
CA ARG A 72 -29.47 -4.83 13.26
C ARG A 72 -28.90 -5.47 14.53
N LEU A 73 -27.60 -5.39 14.76
CA LEU A 73 -26.96 -5.92 15.97
C LEU A 73 -27.16 -5.02 17.21
N ARG A 74 -27.61 -3.78 17.04
CA ARG A 74 -27.87 -2.83 18.14
C ARG A 74 -29.31 -2.86 18.65
N GLU A 75 -30.24 -3.42 17.88
CA GLU A 75 -31.62 -3.73 18.30
C GLU A 75 -31.68 -5.06 19.09
#